data_AF-A0A1L8TEG9-F1
#
_entry.id   AF-A0A1L8TEG9-F1
#
_cell.length_a   1.000
_cell.length_b   1.000
_cell.length_c   1.000
_cell.angle_alpha   90.00
_cell.angle_beta   90.00
_cell.angle_gamma   90.00
#
_symmetry.space_group_name_H-M   'P 1'
#
loop_
_entity.id
_entity.type
_entity.pdbx_description
1 polymer ?
#
loop_
_entity_poly.entity_id
_entity_poly.type
_entity_poly.pdbx_seq_one_letter_code
_entity_poly.pdbx_strand_id
1 'polypeptide(L)' 'MVANAIAFLFGGVSDPMPMINKNHVGSEIEFEGEIYTITTIVDNRNPYSNEVYSYELEVL' A
#
# COMPACT_ATOMS: atom_id res chain seq x y z
N MET A 1 20.97 -7.68 -3.02
CA MET A 1 20.54 -6.36 -2.54
C MET A 1 19.06 -6.49 -2.25
N VAL A 2 18.58 -6.05 -1.09
CA VAL A 2 17.13 -5.93 -0.85
C VAL A 2 16.71 -4.66 -1.58
N ALA A 3 15.80 -4.77 -2.54
CA ALA A 3 15.37 -3.64 -3.35
C ALA A 3 14.21 -2.96 -2.62
N ASN A 4 14.48 -1.81 -2.00
CA ASN A 4 13.41 -1.00 -1.43
C ASN A 4 12.55 -0.44 -2.56
N ALA A 5 11.25 -0.69 -2.51
CA ALA A 5 10.28 -0.15 -3.46
C ALA A 5 9.14 0.54 -2.72
N ILE A 6 8.37 1.35 -3.45
CA ILE A 6 7.13 1.95 -2.96
C ILE A 6 6.01 1.53 -3.90
N ALA A 7 5.03 0.80 -3.37
CA ALA A 7 3.81 0.48 -4.10
C ALA A 7 2.73 1.52 -3.76
N PHE A 8 2.13 2.10 -4.81
CA PHE A 8 1.02 3.03 -4.69
C PHE A 8 -0.29 2.34 -5.04
N LEU A 9 -1.28 2.45 -4.17
CA LEU A 9 -2.66 2.06 -4.43
C LEU A 9 -3.47 3.35 -4.49
N PHE A 10 -4.05 3.68 -5.63
CA PHE A 10 -4.88 4.87 -5.80
C PHE A 10 -6.35 4.48 -5.95
N GLY A 11 -7.25 5.26 -5.33
CA GLY A 11 -8.68 5.12 -5.56
C GLY A 11 -9.03 5.26 -7.05
N GLY A 12 -9.87 4.36 -7.57
CA GLY A 12 -10.26 4.30 -8.98
C GLY A 12 -9.25 3.62 -9.92
N VAL A 13 -8.03 3.34 -9.46
CA VAL A 13 -7.05 2.48 -10.16
C VAL A 13 -7.02 1.10 -9.52
N SER A 14 -6.89 1.06 -8.20
CA SER A 14 -7.01 -0.14 -7.39
C SER A 14 -8.48 -0.28 -6.95
N ASP A 15 -9.32 -0.92 -7.77
CA ASP A 15 -10.76 -1.07 -7.51
C ASP A 15 -11.18 -2.57 -7.55
N PRO A 16 -11.75 -3.13 -6.45
CA PRO A 16 -12.05 -2.47 -5.18
C PRO A 16 -10.78 -2.08 -4.40
N MET A 17 -10.82 -0.89 -3.79
CA MET A 17 -9.70 -0.40 -2.98
C MET A 17 -9.53 -1.30 -1.73
N PRO A 18 -8.37 -1.94 -1.54
CA PRO A 18 -8.18 -2.81 -0.39
C PRO A 18 -8.18 -1.99 0.90
N MET A 19 -8.77 -2.51 1.97
CA MET A 19 -8.70 -1.87 3.28
C MET A 19 -7.39 -2.25 3.99
N ILE A 20 -6.40 -1.37 3.89
CA ILE A 20 -5.10 -1.56 4.54
C ILE A 20 -5.04 -0.74 5.83
N ASN A 21 -4.40 -1.32 6.85
CA ASN A 21 -4.14 -0.68 8.14
C ASN A 21 -2.83 -1.21 8.74
N LYS A 22 -2.37 -0.58 9.83
CA LYS A 22 -1.09 -0.90 10.49
C LYS A 22 -0.83 -2.37 10.85
N ASN A 23 -1.87 -3.19 10.99
CA ASN A 23 -1.71 -4.61 11.31
C ASN A 23 -1.21 -5.42 10.11
N HIS A 24 -1.21 -4.83 8.91
CA HIS A 24 -0.69 -5.47 7.69
C HIS A 24 0.81 -5.24 7.49
N VAL A 25 1.49 -4.45 8.34
CA VAL A 25 2.97 -4.41 8.32
C VAL A 25 3.51 -5.81 8.58
N GLY A 26 4.44 -6.27 7.75
CA GLY A 26 4.97 -7.63 7.72
C GLY A 26 4.18 -8.60 6.83
N SER A 27 3.07 -8.15 6.21
CA SER A 27 2.39 -8.94 5.19
C SER A 27 3.17 -8.93 3.87
N GLU A 28 2.98 -9.98 3.08
CA GLU A 28 3.58 -10.11 1.75
C GLU A 28 2.64 -9.56 0.67
N ILE A 29 3.22 -8.95 -0.35
CA ILE A 29 2.56 -8.63 -1.62
C ILE A 29 3.33 -9.28 -2.76
N GLU A 30 2.61 -9.70 -3.79
CA GLU A 30 3.20 -10.20 -5.04
C GLU A 30 3.00 -9.15 -6.14
N PHE A 31 4.08 -8.75 -6.80
CA PHE A 31 4.04 -7.82 -7.91
C PHE A 31 5.00 -8.29 -9.01
N GLU A 32 4.48 -8.50 -10.23
CA GLU A 32 5.24 -9.02 -11.38
C GLU A 32 6.01 -10.32 -11.08
N GLY A 33 5.47 -11.18 -10.20
CA GLY A 33 6.06 -12.46 -9.80
C GLY A 33 7.12 -12.37 -8.71
N GLU A 34 7.41 -11.17 -8.20
CA GLU A 34 8.31 -10.95 -7.07
C GLU A 34 7.51 -10.72 -5.78
N ILE A 35 7.98 -11.33 -4.68
CA ILE A 35 7.37 -11.19 -3.36
C ILE A 35 8.11 -10.08 -2.60
N TYR A 36 7.34 -9.13 -2.07
CA TYR A 36 7.84 -8.08 -1.21
C TYR A 36 7.14 -8.09 0.15
N THR A 37 7.86 -7.70 1.19
CA THR A 37 7.29 -7.53 2.53
C THR A 37 6.98 -6.07 2.82
N ILE A 38 5.74 -5.78 3.25
CA ILE A 38 5.34 -4.43 3.66
C ILE A 38 6.06 -4.04 4.95
N THR A 39 6.78 -2.91 4.94
CA THR A 39 7.48 -2.37 6.11
C THR A 39 6.82 -1.12 6.68
N THR A 40 6.27 -0.28 5.82
CA THR A 40 5.58 0.96 6.21
C THR A 40 4.31 1.13 5.41
N ILE A 41 3.28 1.69 6.05
CA ILE A 41 2.00 2.01 5.42
C ILE A 41 1.68 3.47 5.69
N VAL A 42 1.50 4.24 4.63
CA VAL A 42 0.98 5.61 4.69
C VAL A 42 -0.45 5.60 4.14
N ASP A 43 -1.42 6.02 4.97
CA ASP A 43 -2.83 6.20 4.61
C ASP A 43 -3.07 7.67 4.28
N ASN A 44 -3.17 7.98 2.98
CA ASN A 44 -3.47 9.32 2.50
C ASN A 44 -4.97 9.47 2.35
N ARG A 45 -5.56 10.40 3.12
CA ARG A 45 -7.01 10.65 3.12
C ARG A 45 -7.37 11.96 2.44
N ASN A 46 -8.53 11.98 1.81
CA ASN A 46 -9.15 13.21 1.35
C ASN A 46 -9.49 14.09 2.57
N PRO A 47 -8.97 15.33 2.66
CA PRO A 47 -9.16 16.18 3.84
C PRO A 47 -10.61 16.60 4.06
N TYR A 48 -11.46 16.53 3.04
CA TYR A 48 -12.86 16.96 3.11
C TYR A 48 -13.84 15.80 3.37
N SER A 49 -13.49 14.55 3.04
CA SER A 49 -14.38 13.39 3.21
C SER A 49 -13.87 12.30 4.16
N ASN A 50 -12.59 12.34 4.57
CA ASN A 50 -11.89 11.27 5.30
C ASN A 50 -11.85 9.91 4.59
N GLU A 51 -12.29 9.85 3.33
CA GLU A 51 -12.14 8.69 2.47
C GLU A 51 -10.66 8.49 2.13
N VAL A 52 -10.25 7.24 1.99
CA VAL A 52 -8.90 6.90 1.57
C VAL A 52 -8.73 7.32 0.12
N TYR A 53 -7.78 8.21 -0.12
CA TYR A 53 -7.37 8.63 -1.46
C TYR A 53 -6.32 7.68 -2.03
N SER A 54 -5.31 7.34 -1.23
CA SER A 54 -4.27 6.39 -1.63
C SER A 54 -3.62 5.69 -0.43
N TYR A 55 -2.99 4.55 -0.69
CA TYR A 55 -1.97 3.98 0.18
C TYR A 55 -0.60 4.06 -0.47
N GLU A 56 0.40 4.37 0.33
CA GLU A 56 1.82 4.19 -0.03
C GLU A 56 2.38 3.09 0.86
N LEU A 57 2.84 2.01 0.23
CA LEU A 57 3.43 0.86 0.90
C LEU A 57 4.92 0.86 0.62
N GLU A 58 5.73 1.10 1.65
CA GLU A 58 7.17 0.80 1.54
C GLU A 58 7.33 -0.71 1.66
N VAL A 59 8.10 -1.29 0.75
CA VAL A 59 8.30 -2.74 0.69
C VAL A 59 9.76 -3.11 0.47
N LEU A 60 10.12 -4.32 0.90
CA LEU A 60 11.45 -4.91 0.83
C LEU A 60 11.45 -6.25 0.11
#